data_AF-M5FMY3-F1
#
_entry.id   AF-M5FMY3-F1
#
_cell.length_a   1.000
_cell.length_b   1.000
_cell.length_c   1.000
_cell.angle_alpha   90.00
_cell.angle_beta   90.00
_cell.angle_gamma   90.00
#
_symmetry.space_group_name_H-M   'P 1'
#
loop_
_entity.id
_entity.type
_entity.pdbx_description
1 polymer ?
#
loop_
_entity_poly.entity_id
_entity_poly.type
_entity_poly.pdbx_seq_one_letter_code
_entity_poly.pdbx_strand_id
1 'polypeptide(L)' 'LLHLADCVERTGPLWTTWAFPMEQFCSQLQCAVTGHLNPYPGIDRHILQLCQWDILKLKY' A
#
# COMPACT_ATOMS: atom_id res chain seq x y z
N LEU A 1 -4.28 -10.30 1.84
CA LEU A 1 -3.16 -10.46 2.81
C LEU A 1 -2.42 -11.78 2.70
N LEU A 2 -3.01 -12.87 2.16
CA LEU A 2 -2.33 -14.18 2.08
C LEU A 2 -1.31 -14.31 0.91
N HIS A 3 -1.47 -13.55 -0.18
CA HIS A 3 -0.60 -13.62 -1.36
C HIS A 3 0.79 -13.00 -1.18
N LEU A 4 1.01 -12.26 -0.09
CA LEU A 4 2.27 -11.55 0.13
C LEU A 4 3.38 -12.54 0.55
N ALA A 5 3.02 -13.60 1.28
CA ALA A 5 3.96 -14.64 1.69
C ALA A 5 4.50 -15.46 0.50
N ASP A 6 3.64 -15.80 -0.46
CA ASP A 6 4.03 -16.52 -1.68
C ASP A 6 5.01 -15.72 -2.56
N CYS A 7 4.81 -14.40 -2.67
CA CYS A 7 5.75 -13.52 -3.38
C CYS A 7 7.11 -13.40 -2.68
N VAL A 8 7.14 -13.49 -1.35
CA VAL A 8 8.38 -13.40 -0.56
C VAL A 8 9.28 -14.62 -0.80
N GLU A 9 8.71 -15.82 -0.86
CA GLU A 9 9.48 -17.05 -1.08
C GLU A 9 10.15 -17.08 -2.46
N ARG A 10 9.53 -16.45 -3.46
CA ARG A 10 10.03 -16.39 -4.85
C ARG A 10 11.09 -15.32 -5.12
N THR A 11 11.20 -14.28 -4.28
CA THR A 11 11.96 -13.06 -4.65
C THR A 11 13.34 -12.98 -3.99
N GLY A 12 13.67 -13.87 -3.04
CA GLY A 12 14.95 -13.89 -2.34
C GLY A 12 14.84 -13.38 -0.90
N PRO A 13 15.95 -13.01 -0.23
CA PRO A 13 15.93 -12.64 1.18
C PRO A 13 14.95 -11.48 1.44
N LEU A 14 13.94 -11.75 2.25
CA LEU A 14 12.83 -10.84 2.56
C LEU A 14 13.32 -9.41 2.86
N TRP A 15 14.40 -9.24 3.62
CA TRP A 15 14.89 -7.92 4.00
C TRP A 15 15.44 -7.08 2.84
N THR A 16 16.02 -7.68 1.79
CA THR A 16 16.54 -6.93 0.63
C THR A 16 15.43 -6.58 -0.35
N THR A 17 14.50 -7.50 -0.55
CA THR A 17 13.40 -7.33 -1.51
C THR A 17 12.25 -6.52 -0.94
N TRP A 18 12.06 -6.54 0.38
CA TRP A 18 10.93 -5.91 1.06
C TRP A 18 11.25 -4.53 1.63
N ALA A 19 12.50 -4.22 1.95
CA ALA A 19 12.86 -2.91 2.52
C ALA A 19 12.41 -1.75 1.62
N PHE A 20 12.78 -1.78 0.34
CA PHE A 20 12.43 -0.71 -0.60
C PHE A 20 10.91 -0.55 -0.84
N PRO A 21 10.14 -1.60 -1.19
CA PRO A 21 8.70 -1.45 -1.36
C PRO A 21 7.99 -1.12 -0.04
N MET A 22 8.51 -1.56 1.11
CA MET A 22 7.96 -1.19 2.41
C MET A 22 8.18 0.30 2.72
N GLU A 23 9.36 0.86 2.37
CA GLU A 23 9.60 2.30 2.50
C GLU A 23 8.66 3.12 1.60
N GLN A 24 8.48 2.71 0.34
CA GLN A 24 7.53 3.36 -0.57
C GLN A 24 6.08 3.23 -0.09
N PHE A 25 5.71 2.09 0.48
CA PHE A 25 4.38 1.86 1.04
C PHE A 25 4.16 2.73 2.27
N CYS A 26 5.10 2.75 3.22
CA CYS A 26 5.03 3.57 4.41
C CYS A 26 4.98 5.07 4.09
N SER A 27 5.72 5.52 3.08
CA SER A 27 5.68 6.91 2.62
C SER A 27 4.28 7.30 2.11
N GLN A 28 3.66 6.46 1.27
CA GLN A 28 2.29 6.69 0.80
C GLN A 28 1.27 6.62 1.94
N LEU A 29 1.45 5.66 2.85
CA LEU A 29 0.58 5.49 4.01
C LEU A 29 0.64 6.70 4.95
N GLN A 30 1.83 7.25 5.18
CA GLN A 30 2.02 8.46 5.99
C GLN A 30 1.23 9.65 5.44
N CYS A 31 1.17 9.82 4.10
CA CYS A 31 0.33 10.84 3.49
C CYS A 31 -1.17 10.63 3.72
N ALA A 32 -1.60 9.37 3.90
CA ALA A 32 -2.98 9.01 4.18
C ALA A 32 -3.36 9.09 5.67
N VAL A 33 -2.37 9.11 6.57
CA VAL A 33 -2.58 9.26 8.01
C VAL A 33 -2.83 10.73 8.34
N THR A 34 -4.09 11.14 8.20
CA THR A 34 -4.52 12.53 8.49
C THR A 34 -4.97 12.74 9.93
N GLY A 35 -5.24 11.65 10.67
CA GLY A 35 -5.79 11.69 12.03
C GLY A 35 -4.79 11.25 13.08
N HIS A 36 -4.61 12.06 14.13
CA HIS A 36 -3.70 11.75 15.25
C HIS A 36 -4.26 10.66 16.19
N LEU A 37 -5.59 10.63 16.41
CA LEU A 37 -6.25 9.65 17.29
C LEU A 37 -6.72 8.40 16.54
N ASN A 38 -7.14 8.58 15.29
CA ASN A 38 -7.64 7.48 14.46
C ASN A 38 -7.12 7.61 13.02
N PRO A 39 -6.11 6.82 12.63
CA PRO A 39 -5.52 6.88 11.28
C PRO A 39 -6.36 6.13 10.24
N TYR A 40 -7.22 5.20 10.65
CA TYR A 40 -7.96 4.32 9.74
C TYR A 40 -8.88 5.04 8.73
N PRO A 41 -9.61 6.12 9.07
CA PRO A 41 -10.48 6.82 8.12
C PRO A 41 -9.72 7.49 6.97
N GLY A 42 -8.53 8.03 7.25
CA GLY A 42 -7.69 8.66 6.22
C GLY A 42 -7.09 7.61 5.27
N ILE A 43 -6.68 6.47 5.82
CA ILE A 43 -6.20 5.32 5.06
C ILE A 43 -7.31 4.74 4.17
N ASP A 44 -8.51 4.53 4.70
CA ASP A 44 -9.66 4.01 3.96
C ASP A 44 -10.01 4.90 2.76
N ARG A 45 -10.08 6.23 3.00
CA ARG A 45 -10.30 7.20 1.93
C ARG A 45 -9.21 7.15 0.87
N HIS A 46 -7.94 7.03 1.27
CA HIS A 46 -6.83 6.94 0.33
C HIS A 46 -6.92 5.68 -0.54
N ILE A 47 -7.24 4.52 0.05
CA ILE A 47 -7.43 3.25 -0.68
C ILE A 47 -8.60 3.37 -1.66
N LEU A 48 -9.73 3.96 -1.23
CA LEU A 48 -10.88 4.20 -2.10
C LEU A 48 -10.53 5.10 -3.29
N GLN A 49 -9.76 6.17 -3.07
CA GLN A 49 -9.30 7.03 -4.15
C GLN A 49 -8.39 6.29 -5.13
N LEU A 50 -7.44 5.49 -4.64
CA LEU A 50 -6.57 4.67 -5.50
C LEU A 50 -7.38 3.71 -6.37
N CYS A 51 -8.36 3.01 -5.81
CA CYS A 51 -9.27 2.15 -6.56
C CYS A 51 -10.07 2.92 -7.62
N GLN A 52 -10.61 4.09 -7.28
CA GLN A 52 -11.33 4.92 -8.25
C GLN A 52 -10.45 5.35 -9.42
N TRP A 53 -9.21 5.77 -9.13
CA TRP A 53 -8.24 6.12 -10.16
C TRP A 53 -7.89 4.93 -11.06
N ASP A 54 -7.74 3.73 -10.50
CA ASP A 54 -7.45 2.51 -11.27
C ASP A 54 -8.62 2.15 -12.20
N ILE A 55 -9.85 2.21 -11.68
CA ILE A 55 -11.07 2.00 -12.48
C ILE A 55 -11.17 3.02 -13.63
N LEU A 56 -10.84 4.29 -13.37
CA LEU A 56 -10.84 5.33 -14.40
C LEU A 56 -9.76 5.06 -15.46
N LYS A 57 -8.56 4.63 -15.07
CA LYS A 57 -7.48 4.25 -16.00
C LYS A 57 -7.83 3.02 -16.83
N LEU A 58 -8.58 2.07 -16.29
CA LEU A 58 -9.03 0.89 -17.03
C LEU A 58 -10.09 1.22 -18.09
N LYS A 59 -10.81 2.33 -17.90
CA LYS A 59 -11.91 2.74 -18.77
C LYS A 59 -11.47 3.58 -19.98
N TYR A 60 -10.29 4.19 -19.93
CA TYR A 60 -9.73 5.08 -20.96
C TYR A 60 -8.40 4.55 -21.49
#